data_AF-A0AAU4W2F6-F1
#
_entry.id   AF-A0AAU4W2F6-F1
#
_cell.length_a   1.000
_cell.length_b   1.000
_cell.length_c   1.000
_cell.angle_alpha   90.00
_cell.angle_beta   90.00
_cell.angle_gamma   90.00
#
_symmetry.space_group_name_H-M   'P 1'
#
loop_
_entity.id
_entity.type
_entity.pdbx_description
1 polymer ?
#
loop_
_entity_poly.entity_id
_entity_poly.type
_entity_poly.pdbx_seq_one_letter_code
_entity_poly.pdbx_strand_id
1 'polypeptide(L)'
;MSTSSSPLPPDERLAAGAARLASRYAGHFGPETVLGLLADSYAKLAEQARIRTHLIVLAERLTAERLHALAHTQGIAGAGRSRVLFVCSHNAGRSQMAAALLAHRAGDAVTVSSGGTHPTEDVEPFVAQALTEAGVDIRRLPQALDRGSCPGRRRRHHDGLRGRLPRRARPPLPRLARS
;
A
#
# COMPACT_ATOMS: atom_id res chain seq x y z
N MET A 1 22.11 -20.82 38.44
CA MET A 1 21.67 -19.45 38.78
C MET A 1 20.75 -18.96 37.69
N SER A 2 19.44 -19.20 37.84
CA SER A 2 18.44 -18.79 36.86
C SER A 2 17.96 -17.38 37.20
N THR A 3 18.44 -16.37 36.48
CA THR A 3 17.85 -15.03 36.51
C THR A 3 16.61 -15.05 35.64
N SER A 4 15.44 -15.32 36.21
CA SER A 4 14.18 -15.05 35.51
C SER A 4 14.05 -13.54 35.36
N SER A 5 14.24 -13.03 34.14
CA SER A 5 14.00 -11.62 33.84
C SER A 5 12.53 -11.29 34.12
N SER A 6 12.28 -10.54 35.17
CA SER A 6 10.98 -9.89 35.38
C SER A 6 10.67 -9.06 34.12
N PRO A 7 9.42 -9.05 33.60
CA PRO A 7 9.11 -8.24 32.43
C PRO A 7 9.36 -6.77 32.77
N LEU A 8 10.30 -6.15 32.05
CA LEU A 8 10.65 -4.74 32.19
C LEU A 8 9.36 -3.88 32.13
N PRO A 9 9.26 -2.82 32.95
CA PRO A 9 8.13 -1.91 32.90
C PRO A 9 7.98 -1.29 31.50
N PRO A 10 6.76 -0.88 31.10
CA PRO A 10 6.49 -0.37 29.75
C PRO A 10 7.43 0.76 29.33
N ASP A 11 7.77 1.67 30.24
CA ASP A 11 8.63 2.82 29.97
C ASP A 11 10.06 2.41 29.63
N GLU A 12 10.65 1.46 30.36
CA GLU A 12 11.98 0.93 30.06
C GLU A 12 12.01 0.16 28.73
N ARG A 13 10.94 -0.57 28.42
CA ARG A 13 10.80 -1.25 27.12
C ARG A 13 10.68 -0.27 25.97
N LEU A 14 9.93 0.82 26.16
CA LEU A 14 9.83 1.91 25.19
C LEU A 14 11.18 2.61 25.01
N ALA A 15 11.91 2.89 26.09
CA ALA A 15 13.26 3.45 26.01
C ALA A 15 14.23 2.53 25.24
N ALA A 16 14.20 1.23 25.51
CA ALA A 16 15.00 0.25 24.77
C ALA A 16 14.61 0.18 23.29
N GLY A 17 13.31 0.26 22.96
CA GLY A 17 12.81 0.35 21.58
C GLY A 17 13.27 1.62 20.87
N ALA A 18 13.19 2.76 21.57
CA ALA A 18 13.65 4.05 21.06
C ALA A 18 15.16 4.03 20.79
N ALA A 19 15.98 3.47 21.69
CA ALA A 19 17.42 3.36 21.48
C ALA A 19 17.78 2.52 20.23
N ARG A 20 17.07 1.40 20.00
CA ARG A 20 17.23 0.59 18.77
C ARG A 20 16.86 1.38 17.52
N LEU A 21 15.74 2.11 17.55
CA LEU A 21 15.30 2.95 16.42
C LEU A 21 16.25 4.12 16.18
N ALA A 22 16.71 4.80 17.23
CA ALA A 22 17.67 5.90 17.13
C ALA A 22 18.99 5.44 16.51
N SER A 23 19.48 4.26 16.89
CA SER A 23 20.67 3.66 16.27
C SER A 23 20.45 3.37 14.79
N ARG A 24 19.26 2.89 14.39
CA ARG A 24 18.91 2.59 12.99
C ARG A 24 18.83 3.84 12.12
N TYR A 25 18.36 4.96 12.67
CA TYR A 25 18.22 6.24 11.98
C TYR A 25 19.29 7.26 12.41
N ALA A 26 20.46 6.76 12.83
CA ALA A 26 21.55 7.61 13.28
C ALA A 26 21.94 8.64 12.20
N GLY A 27 22.25 9.86 12.64
CA GLY A 27 22.56 10.99 11.75
C GLY A 27 21.36 11.67 11.10
N HIS A 28 20.13 11.15 11.28
CA HIS A 28 18.90 11.71 10.73
C HIS A 28 17.98 12.27 11.82
N PHE A 29 17.83 11.52 12.92
CA PHE A 29 16.98 11.91 14.05
C PHE A 29 17.71 11.73 15.38
N GLY A 30 17.53 12.69 16.29
CA GLY A 30 18.06 12.61 17.65
C GLY A 30 17.31 11.57 18.51
N PRO A 31 17.95 11.00 19.53
CA PRO A 31 17.34 9.99 20.40
C PRO A 31 16.09 10.52 21.12
N GLU A 32 16.06 11.80 21.49
CA GLU A 32 14.91 12.46 22.13
C GLU A 32 13.72 12.54 21.17
N THR A 33 13.97 12.84 19.88
CA THR A 33 12.94 12.88 18.84
C THR A 33 12.32 11.50 18.62
N VAL A 34 13.17 10.47 18.54
CA VAL A 34 12.71 9.08 18.35
C VAL A 34 11.92 8.60 19.55
N LEU A 35 12.37 8.91 20.77
CA LEU A 35 11.65 8.57 22.00
C LEU A 35 10.28 9.26 22.07
N GLY A 36 10.21 10.56 21.79
CA GLY A 36 8.95 11.30 21.77
C GLY A 36 7.97 10.77 20.73
N LEU A 37 8.46 10.44 19.53
CA LEU A 37 7.65 9.86 18.46
C LEU A 37 7.15 8.45 18.79
N LEU A 38 7.97 7.65 19.49
CA LEU A 38 7.58 6.32 19.95
C LEU A 38 6.51 6.40 21.04
N ALA A 39 6.67 7.31 22.00
CA ALA A 39 5.67 7.55 23.05
C ALA A 39 4.31 7.99 22.46
N ASP A 40 4.31 8.93 21.50
CA ASP A 40 3.09 9.35 20.79
C ASP A 40 2.46 8.20 19.98
N SER A 41 3.29 7.38 19.30
CA SER A 41 2.80 6.21 18.55
C SER A 41 2.18 5.16 19.47
N TYR A 42 2.77 4.93 20.64
CA TYR A 42 2.25 4.04 21.67
C TYR A 42 0.92 4.54 22.22
N ALA A 43 0.82 5.83 22.58
CA ALA A 43 -0.40 6.43 23.11
C ALA A 43 -1.58 6.28 22.13
N LYS A 44 -1.36 6.61 20.85
CA LYS A 44 -2.36 6.46 19.77
C LYS A 44 -2.89 5.03 19.63
N LEU A 45 -1.99 4.04 19.72
CA LEU A 45 -2.40 2.63 19.66
C LEU A 45 -3.13 2.21 20.94
N ALA A 46 -2.67 2.67 22.11
CA ALA A 46 -3.24 2.33 23.41
C ALA A 46 -4.68 2.82 23.59
N GLU A 47 -5.03 3.97 23.01
CA GLU A 47 -6.40 4.50 23.00
C GLU A 47 -7.41 3.56 22.32
N GLN A 48 -6.98 2.87 21.24
CA GLN A 48 -7.87 2.08 20.40
C GLN A 48 -7.71 0.56 20.60
N ALA A 49 -6.63 0.12 21.24
CA ALA A 49 -6.29 -1.29 21.33
C ALA A 49 -7.10 -2.03 22.39
N ARG A 50 -7.83 -3.07 21.95
CA ARG A 50 -8.46 -4.05 22.84
C ARG A 50 -7.46 -5.03 23.47
N ILE A 51 -6.35 -5.30 22.79
CA ILE A 51 -5.31 -6.26 23.22
C ILE A 51 -3.98 -5.53 23.37
N ARG A 52 -3.41 -5.54 24.59
CA ARG A 52 -2.20 -4.78 24.93
C ARG A 52 -0.90 -5.58 24.83
N THR A 53 -0.99 -6.90 24.68
CA THR A 53 0.17 -7.82 24.71
C THR A 53 1.25 -7.44 23.70
N HIS A 54 0.87 -6.99 22.50
CA HIS A 54 1.79 -6.67 21.40
C HIS A 54 1.95 -5.16 21.14
N LEU A 55 1.42 -4.32 22.03
CA LEU A 55 1.27 -2.89 21.73
C LEU A 55 2.61 -2.18 21.52
N ILE A 56 3.65 -2.57 22.26
CA ILE A 56 5.01 -2.00 22.12
C ILE A 56 5.64 -2.38 20.77
N VAL A 57 5.48 -3.63 20.33
CA VAL A 57 6.01 -4.06 19.03
C VAL A 57 5.30 -3.33 17.88
N LEU A 58 3.98 -3.16 18.00
CA LEU A 58 3.20 -2.39 17.05
C LEU A 58 3.57 -0.90 17.07
N ALA A 59 3.83 -0.33 18.24
CA ALA A 59 4.29 1.04 18.39
C ALA A 59 5.65 1.23 17.73
N GLU A 60 6.64 0.36 17.99
CA GLU A 60 7.96 0.42 17.35
C GLU A 60 7.85 0.34 15.82
N ARG A 61 7.00 -0.55 15.29
CA ARG A 61 6.73 -0.63 13.85
C ARG A 61 6.13 0.66 13.31
N LEU A 62 5.08 1.18 13.96
CA LEU A 62 4.43 2.43 13.54
C LEU A 62 5.40 3.60 13.59
N THR A 63 6.25 3.68 14.61
CA THR A 63 7.29 4.71 14.72
C THR A 63 8.30 4.59 13.59
N ALA A 64 8.75 3.39 13.24
CA ALA A 64 9.65 3.19 12.10
C ALA A 64 9.02 3.66 10.78
N GLU A 65 7.75 3.35 10.53
CA GLU A 65 7.03 3.83 9.33
C GLU A 65 6.94 5.36 9.31
N ARG A 66 6.68 5.99 10.46
CA ARG A 66 6.62 7.45 10.60
C ARG A 66 7.99 8.11 10.42
N LEU A 67 9.05 7.58 11.01
CA LEU A 67 10.42 8.08 10.83
C LEU A 67 10.85 7.98 9.36
N HIS A 68 10.52 6.88 8.70
CA HIS A 68 10.77 6.73 7.28
C HIS A 68 10.02 7.80 6.45
N ALA A 69 8.74 8.03 6.73
CA ALA A 69 7.96 9.06 6.07
C ALA A 69 8.53 10.48 6.31
N LEU A 70 8.95 10.79 7.54
CA LEU A 70 9.58 12.06 7.88
C LEU A 70 10.90 12.26 7.12
N ALA A 71 11.73 11.22 7.05
CA ALA A 71 12.99 11.27 6.33
C ALA A 71 12.78 11.57 4.83
N HIS A 72 11.70 11.04 4.23
CA HIS A 72 11.29 11.38 2.87
C HIS A 72 10.86 12.84 2.72
N THR A 73 10.08 13.38 3.66
CA THR A 73 9.62 14.79 3.59
C THR A 73 10.73 15.81 3.82
N GLN A 74 11.73 15.46 4.63
CA GLN A 74 12.86 16.33 4.94
C GLN A 74 14.01 16.18 3.94
N GLY A 75 13.85 15.34 2.91
CA GLY A 75 14.85 15.15 1.86
C GLY A 75 16.16 14.53 2.36
N ILE A 76 16.12 13.75 3.45
CA ILE A 76 17.35 13.24 4.04
C ILE A 76 17.93 12.11 3.17
N ALA A 77 19.20 12.27 2.77
CA ALA A 77 19.89 11.33 1.91
C ALA A 77 20.00 9.93 2.55
N GLY A 78 19.49 8.91 1.86
CA GLY A 78 19.46 7.52 2.37
C GLY A 78 18.08 7.02 2.77
N ALA A 79 17.05 7.88 2.82
CA ALA A 79 15.66 7.50 3.09
C ALA A 79 15.01 6.65 1.97
N GLY A 80 15.70 6.47 0.83
CA GLY A 80 15.17 5.83 -0.37
C GLY A 80 14.73 6.86 -1.42
N ARG A 81 14.15 6.37 -2.52
CA ARG A 81 13.72 7.24 -3.63
C ARG A 81 12.45 8.00 -3.26
N SER A 82 12.40 9.30 -3.56
CA SER A 82 11.19 10.10 -3.33
C SER A 82 10.00 9.49 -4.07
N ARG A 83 8.85 9.37 -3.40
CA ARG A 83 7.65 8.77 -3.98
C ARG A 83 6.63 9.86 -4.33
N VAL A 84 6.08 9.81 -5.54
CA VAL A 84 5.05 10.74 -6.03
C VAL A 84 3.81 9.94 -6.44
N LEU A 85 2.65 10.33 -5.91
CA LEU A 85 1.35 9.75 -6.24
C LEU A 85 0.47 10.78 -6.94
N PHE A 86 0.03 10.48 -8.17
CA PHE A 86 -0.96 11.28 -8.89
C PHE A 86 -2.35 10.67 -8.73
N VAL A 87 -3.32 11.46 -8.24
CA VAL A 87 -4.69 10.97 -7.99
C VAL A 87 -5.70 11.71 -8.87
N CYS A 88 -6.62 10.98 -9.51
CA CYS A 88 -7.81 11.55 -10.14
C CYS A 88 -9.04 10.67 -9.88
N SER A 89 -10.18 10.96 -10.54
CA SER A 89 -11.39 10.16 -10.38
C SER A 89 -11.23 8.76 -11.00
N HIS A 90 -10.97 8.70 -12.30
CA HIS A 90 -11.07 7.45 -13.08
C HIS A 90 -9.75 6.68 -13.28
N ASN A 91 -8.63 7.26 -12.88
CA ASN A 91 -7.28 6.75 -13.19
C ASN A 91 -7.03 6.38 -14.67
N ALA A 92 -7.72 7.02 -15.61
CA ALA A 92 -7.58 6.77 -17.05
C ALA A 92 -7.00 7.95 -17.83
N GLY A 93 -6.99 9.15 -17.24
CA GLY A 93 -6.61 10.37 -17.93
C GLY A 93 -5.44 11.11 -17.28
N ARG A 94 -5.74 12.21 -16.59
CA ARG A 94 -4.74 13.15 -16.05
C ARG A 94 -3.72 12.50 -15.12
N SER A 95 -4.14 11.60 -14.22
CA SER A 95 -3.23 10.91 -13.30
C SER A 95 -2.25 10.00 -14.05
N GLN A 96 -2.72 9.27 -15.06
CA GLN A 96 -1.89 8.41 -15.91
C GLN A 96 -0.91 9.24 -16.74
N MET A 97 -1.40 10.31 -17.37
CA MET A 97 -0.56 11.21 -18.16
C MET A 97 0.55 11.82 -17.31
N ALA A 98 0.21 12.38 -16.15
CA ALA A 98 1.18 13.00 -15.26
C ALA A 98 2.21 11.98 -14.72
N ALA A 99 1.73 10.80 -14.33
CA ALA A 99 2.59 9.74 -13.81
C ALA A 99 3.59 9.25 -14.89
N ALA A 100 3.10 9.01 -16.11
CA ALA A 100 3.92 8.52 -17.21
C ALA A 100 4.98 9.54 -17.64
N LEU A 101 4.59 10.83 -17.74
CA LEU A 101 5.52 11.91 -18.07
C LEU A 101 6.58 12.11 -16.98
N LEU A 102 6.21 12.04 -15.70
CA LEU A 102 7.17 12.16 -14.60
C LEU A 102 8.14 10.99 -14.60
N ALA A 103 7.64 9.75 -14.74
CA ALA A 103 8.48 8.56 -14.80
C ALA A 103 9.45 8.61 -15.98
N HIS A 104 9.00 9.07 -17.15
CA HIS A 104 9.84 9.22 -18.33
C HIS A 104 10.96 10.26 -18.14
N ARG A 105 10.67 11.37 -17.47
CA ARG A 105 11.64 12.46 -17.26
C ARG A 105 12.60 12.24 -16.08
N ALA A 106 12.09 11.71 -14.98
CA ALA A 106 12.85 11.56 -13.75
C ALA A 106 13.60 10.21 -13.66
N GLY A 107 13.26 9.25 -14.53
CA GLY A 107 13.88 7.92 -14.55
C GLY A 107 13.85 7.27 -13.18
N ASP A 108 15.00 6.75 -12.74
CA ASP A 108 15.13 6.06 -11.46
C ASP A 108 15.22 6.99 -10.24
N ALA A 109 15.22 8.31 -10.40
CA ALA A 109 15.36 9.24 -9.27
C ALA A 109 14.15 9.24 -8.34
N VAL A 110 12.96 8.92 -8.85
CA VAL A 110 11.70 8.95 -8.09
C VAL A 110 10.86 7.71 -8.35
N THR A 111 10.11 7.27 -7.34
CA THR A 111 9.09 6.23 -7.50
C THR A 111 7.75 6.88 -7.81
N VAL A 112 7.20 6.66 -9.00
CA VAL A 112 5.92 7.25 -9.41
C VAL A 112 4.81 6.22 -9.34
N SER A 113 3.65 6.63 -8.84
CA SER A 113 2.40 5.85 -8.88
C SER A 113 1.20 6.73 -9.27
N SER A 114 0.14 6.10 -9.75
CA SER A 114 -1.14 6.76 -10.06
C SER A 114 -2.29 6.09 -9.30
N GLY A 115 -3.40 6.78 -9.07
CA GLY A 115 -4.56 6.20 -8.42
C GLY A 115 -5.89 6.88 -8.78
N GLY A 116 -6.96 6.10 -8.71
CA GLY A 116 -8.34 6.50 -8.96
C GLY A 116 -9.23 6.28 -7.75
N THR A 117 -10.20 7.18 -7.53
CA THR A 117 -11.29 6.92 -6.58
C THR A 117 -12.34 5.97 -7.16
N HIS A 118 -12.54 5.99 -8.48
CA HIS A 118 -13.46 5.17 -9.27
C HIS A 118 -12.76 4.71 -10.57
N PRO A 119 -11.77 3.81 -10.50
CA PRO A 119 -10.94 3.45 -11.64
C PRO A 119 -11.74 2.82 -12.78
N THR A 120 -11.37 3.14 -14.02
CA THR A 120 -11.83 2.42 -15.22
C THR A 120 -10.77 1.41 -15.68
N GLU A 121 -11.14 0.48 -16.55
CA GLU A 121 -10.22 -0.59 -16.98
C GLU A 121 -9.16 -0.10 -17.96
N ASP A 122 -9.53 0.82 -18.85
CA ASP A 122 -8.67 1.32 -19.91
C ASP A 122 -8.24 2.78 -19.68
N VAL A 123 -7.06 3.10 -20.21
CA VAL A 123 -6.55 4.48 -20.32
C VAL A 123 -7.30 5.19 -21.44
N GLU A 124 -7.61 6.47 -21.23
CA GLU A 124 -8.25 7.32 -22.23
C GLU A 124 -7.43 7.33 -23.55
N PRO A 125 -8.04 7.02 -24.71
CA PRO A 125 -7.31 6.91 -25.97
C PRO A 125 -6.51 8.17 -26.33
N PHE A 126 -7.07 9.34 -26.04
CA PHE A 126 -6.40 10.62 -26.26
C PHE A 126 -5.13 10.76 -25.39
N VAL A 127 -5.15 10.23 -24.18
CA VAL A 127 -3.98 10.23 -23.29
C VAL A 127 -2.92 9.25 -23.79
N ALA A 128 -3.32 8.06 -24.24
CA ALA A 128 -2.41 7.08 -24.82
C ALA A 128 -1.73 7.62 -26.09
N GLN A 129 -2.50 8.31 -26.95
CA GLN A 129 -1.97 8.97 -28.14
C GLN A 129 -0.97 10.06 -27.77
N ALA A 130 -1.34 11.00 -26.90
CA ALA A 130 -0.48 12.10 -26.49
C ALA A 130 0.83 11.61 -25.83
N LEU A 131 0.77 10.54 -25.04
CA LEU A 131 1.96 9.92 -24.44
C LEU A 131 2.87 9.27 -25.49
N THR A 132 2.29 8.62 -26.50
CA THR A 132 3.04 8.03 -27.61
C THR A 132 3.75 9.11 -28.43
N GLU A 133 3.05 10.22 -28.72
CA GLU A 133 3.62 11.40 -29.39
C GLU A 133 4.74 12.04 -28.57
N ALA A 134 4.66 12.00 -27.25
CA ALA A 134 5.69 12.46 -26.33
C ALA A 134 6.86 11.46 -26.16
N GLY A 135 6.87 10.33 -26.87
CA GLY A 135 7.93 9.30 -26.80
C GLY A 135 7.87 8.40 -25.56
N VAL A 136 6.74 8.36 -24.86
CA VAL A 136 6.53 7.54 -23.66
C VAL A 136 5.97 6.17 -24.03
N ASP A 137 6.60 5.08 -23.57
CA ASP A 137 6.10 3.72 -23.77
C ASP A 137 4.88 3.45 -22.85
N ILE A 138 3.69 3.48 -23.46
CA ILE A 138 2.41 3.21 -22.79
C ILE A 138 2.30 1.78 -22.21
N ARG A 139 3.18 0.85 -22.57
CA ARG A 139 3.21 -0.50 -21.97
C ARG A 139 3.92 -0.52 -20.62
N ARG A 140 4.62 0.56 -20.26
CA ARG A 140 5.37 0.73 -19.01
C ARG A 140 4.76 1.82 -18.12
N LEU A 141 3.44 1.94 -18.14
CA LEU A 141 2.76 2.91 -17.28
C LEU A 141 3.02 2.61 -15.79
N PRO A 142 3.16 3.67 -14.96
CA PRO A 142 3.38 3.52 -13.53
C PRO A 142 2.31 2.69 -12.83
N GLN A 143 2.68 2.08 -11.71
CA GLN A 143 1.79 1.21 -10.95
C GLN A 143 0.56 1.97 -10.45
N ALA A 144 -0.62 1.40 -10.73
CA ALA A 144 -1.90 1.87 -10.21
C ALA A 144 -2.10 1.44 -8.74
N LEU A 145 -2.53 2.39 -7.91
CA LEU A 145 -2.89 2.26 -6.51
C LEU A 145 -4.35 2.66 -6.30
N ASP A 146 -5.25 1.90 -6.90
CA ASP A 146 -6.70 2.09 -6.79
C ASP A 146 -7.28 1.35 -5.58
N ARG A 147 -8.42 1.81 -5.06
CA ARG A 147 -9.16 1.08 -4.01
C ARG A 147 -9.49 -0.33 -4.50
N GLY A 148 -9.00 -1.35 -3.79
CA GLY A 148 -9.14 -2.77 -4.16
C GLY A 148 -7.94 -3.37 -4.91
N SER A 149 -6.99 -2.56 -5.36
CA SER A 149 -5.71 -3.03 -5.89
C SER A 149 -4.74 -3.30 -4.72
N CYS A 150 -4.84 -4.49 -4.13
CA CYS A 150 -3.86 -4.90 -3.13
C CYS A 150 -2.55 -5.25 -3.85
N PRO A 151 -1.41 -4.56 -3.58
CA PRO A 151 -0.14 -4.89 -4.22
C PRO A 151 0.23 -6.35 -3.91
N GLY A 152 0.29 -7.20 -4.94
CA GLY A 152 0.63 -8.63 -4.80
C GLY A 152 -0.54 -9.60 -5.04
N ARG A 153 -1.79 -9.14 -5.16
CA ARG A 153 -2.87 -10.01 -5.64
C ARG A 153 -2.76 -10.11 -7.17
N ARG A 154 -2.16 -11.20 -7.69
CA ARG A 154 -2.20 -11.51 -9.13
C ARG A 154 -3.64 -11.35 -9.59
N ARG A 155 -3.91 -10.38 -10.48
CA ARG A 155 -5.21 -10.23 -11.14
C ARG A 155 -5.48 -11.56 -11.83
N ARG A 156 -6.39 -12.37 -11.28
CA ARG A 156 -6.92 -13.51 -12.03
C ARG A 156 -7.65 -12.87 -13.20
N HIS A 157 -7.10 -13.02 -14.40
CA HIS A 157 -7.87 -12.84 -15.62
C HIS A 157 -9.09 -13.73 -15.49
N HIS A 158 -10.25 -13.12 -15.20
CA HIS A 158 -11.52 -13.77 -15.45
C HIS A 158 -11.72 -13.66 -16.96
N ASP A 159 -11.04 -14.54 -17.69
CA ASP A 159 -11.43 -14.83 -19.07
C ASP A 159 -12.88 -15.29 -19.04
N GLY A 160 -13.69 -14.59 -19.82
CA GLY A 160 -15.11 -14.81 -19.95
C GLY A 160 -15.38 -16.20 -20.50
N LEU A 161 -15.61 -17.16 -19.61
CA LEU A 161 -16.33 -18.38 -19.91
C LEU A 161 -17.67 -18.32 -19.17
N ARG A 162 -18.63 -17.57 -19.74
CA ARG A 162 -20.05 -17.90 -19.59
C ARG A 162 -20.27 -19.25 -20.30
N GLY A 163 -19.88 -20.33 -19.64
CA GLY A 163 -20.29 -21.68 -20.00
C GLY A 163 -21.80 -21.74 -19.87
N ARG A 164 -22.49 -21.79 -21.01
CA ARG A 164 -23.91 -22.12 -21.09
C ARG A 164 -24.15 -23.42 -20.32
N LEU A 165 -24.92 -23.35 -19.23
CA LEU A 165 -25.50 -24.53 -18.63
C LEU A 165 -26.33 -25.26 -19.70
N PRO A 166 -26.11 -26.55 -19.97
CA PRO A 166 -27.00 -27.30 -20.84
C PRO A 166 -28.38 -27.36 -20.17
N ARG A 167 -29.43 -27.00 -20.92
CA ARG A 167 -30.82 -27.16 -20.50
C ARG A 167 -31.04 -28.65 -20.17
N ARG A 168 -31.19 -28.98 -18.88
CA ARG A 168 -31.65 -30.31 -18.46
C ARG A 168 -33.01 -30.54 -19.11
N ALA A 169 -33.11 -31.58 -19.94
CA ALA A 169 -34.37 -32.05 -20.48
C ALA A 169 -35.32 -32.39 -19.32
N ARG A 170 -36.55 -31.87 -19.36
CA ARG A 170 -37.62 -32.26 -18.44
C ARG A 170 -37.96 -33.75 -18.68
N PRO A 171 -38.06 -34.59 -17.65
CA PRO A 171 -38.56 -35.95 -17.81
C PRO A 171 -40.06 -35.93 -18.17
N PRO A 172 -40.55 -36.91 -18.96
CA PRO A 172 -41.96 -36.97 -19.34
C PRO A 172 -42.84 -37.36 -18.15
N LEU A 173 -44.02 -36.76 -18.06
CA LEU A 173 -45.04 -37.05 -17.04
C LEU A 173 -45.64 -38.46 -17.25
N PRO A 174 -45.98 -39.20 -16.17
CA PRO A 174 -46.63 -40.49 -16.28
C PRO A 174 -48.07 -40.33 -16.79
N ARG A 175 -48.45 -41.14 -17.78
CA ARG A 175 -49.84 -41.26 -18.25
C ARG A 175 -50.66 -41.98 -17.18
N LEU A 176 -51.66 -41.30 -16.63
CA LEU A 176 -52.70 -41.92 -15.81
C LEU A 176 -53.45 -42.94 -16.68
N ALA A 177 -53.37 -44.22 -16.29
CA ALA A 177 -54.22 -45.26 -16.84
C ALA A 177 -55.65 -45.05 -16.35
N ARG A 178 -56.59 -45.09 -17.30
CA ARG A 178 -58.02 -45.14 -17.02
C ARG A 178 -58.38 -46.49 -16.41
N SER A 179 -59.13 -46.44 -15.31
CA SER A 179 -60.16 -47.40 -14.92
C SER A 179 -61.18 -46.65 -14.10
#